data_AF-A0A966ST12-F1
#
_entry.id   AF-A0A966ST12-F1
#
_cell.length_a   1.000
_cell.length_b   1.000
_cell.length_c   1.000
_cell.angle_alpha   90.00
_cell.angle_beta   90.00
_cell.angle_gamma   90.00
#
_symmetry.space_group_name_H-M   'P 1'
#
loop_
_entity.id
_entity.type
_entity.pdbx_description
1 polymer ?
#
loop_
_entity_poly.entity_id
_entity_poly.type
_entity_poly.pdbx_seq_one_letter_code
_entity_poly.pdbx_strand_id
1 'polypeptide(L)'
;GSTASDQVGSTSGGITALTNGNYVVASPVWDNGSIVNAGAATFCSGTTGCSGTVSATNSLVGSTASDQVGGGSGGITALTNGNYLVRSPVWDNGATVNAGAATFCSGTTGCSGTVSATNSLVGSTASDQVGSTSGGITALTNGNYVVASPVWDNGSGTTGVVGTINATNSVIGPSASAGLSSIVTDTVNNTYYTRFANAQKVYASAITGPTAGGGGGGGTLSDYDSFSKSPAADVSLAPSFLTATLNTGTNVTLQANNDITVADPVLANNPAGNGGSLTLRAGRSILVNASIATDGGDLSLLANEKLSAGVVDAYRDPGAAVVAMAAGTSLDAGTGAVTVRLDDGAGKTNRAAGDVTLRSITAGTLTAQNANSTGDLVLASGTLAASGTGTAITLASGRNVVNAAGAAALSAPNGRFLVYSTSPAGDTLGGLTGAFRRFSCAYGGSCPSFPAAGNGFLYAATPQLTATPAALPPLTYGDAAPALAGYGYTLSGYLGADAAADAVTGSLSGTTPYAAGSDVGTYAVTYASGALASSLGYGFTYASNPGGITVGQKTLTPSLLGAVVKPYDGDATAALAAGNYALAGLYGTDSVTLSAAGGSYDTKAVGTGKAVTFSGLSLAGPKAANYQLSA
;
A
#
# COMPACT_ATOMS: atom_id res chain seq x y z
N GLY A 1 -44.81 41.50 41.28
CA GLY A 1 -44.61 40.54 42.39
C GLY A 1 -45.94 39.90 42.74
N SER A 2 -45.87 38.70 43.29
CA SER A 2 -46.93 37.93 43.92
C SER A 2 -46.95 38.17 45.45
N THR A 3 -45.83 38.60 46.05
CA THR A 3 -45.69 38.84 47.49
C THR A 3 -44.99 40.17 47.81
N ALA A 4 -44.95 40.53 49.10
CA ALA A 4 -44.27 41.76 49.55
C ALA A 4 -42.75 41.60 49.52
N SER A 5 -42.04 42.61 49.01
CA SER A 5 -40.57 42.63 48.81
C SER A 5 -40.04 41.89 47.59
N ASP A 6 -40.92 41.32 46.76
CA ASP A 6 -40.55 40.78 45.44
C ASP A 6 -39.82 41.81 44.58
N GLN A 7 -38.67 41.43 44.04
CA GLN A 7 -37.94 42.25 43.07
C GLN A 7 -38.06 41.64 41.67
N VAL A 8 -38.93 42.23 40.85
CA VAL A 8 -39.06 41.86 39.44
C VAL A 8 -38.06 42.66 38.61
N GLY A 9 -37.22 41.99 37.83
CA GLY A 9 -36.18 42.63 37.02
C GLY A 9 -35.04 43.25 37.84
N SER A 10 -34.67 42.64 38.97
CA SER A 10 -33.60 43.14 39.85
C SER A 10 -32.25 43.24 39.13
N THR A 11 -31.35 44.09 39.64
CA THR A 11 -30.00 44.33 39.06
C THR A 11 -29.11 43.09 38.98
N SER A 12 -29.46 42.00 39.70
CA SER A 12 -28.76 40.72 39.66
C SER A 12 -29.20 39.80 38.51
N GLY A 13 -30.37 40.02 37.90
CA GLY A 13 -30.88 39.24 36.75
C GLY A 13 -31.09 40.08 35.48
N GLY A 14 -31.58 41.32 35.64
CA GLY A 14 -31.69 42.30 34.57
C GLY A 14 -32.72 41.99 33.47
N ILE A 15 -32.73 42.85 32.46
CA ILE A 15 -33.53 42.70 31.24
C ILE A 15 -32.57 42.36 30.10
N THR A 16 -32.84 41.26 29.39
CA THR A 16 -32.03 40.84 28.23
C THR A 16 -32.83 41.01 26.96
N ALA A 17 -32.34 41.87 26.05
CA ALA A 17 -32.91 42.04 24.72
C ALA A 17 -32.54 40.85 23.81
N LEU A 18 -33.50 40.39 23.01
CA LEU A 18 -33.32 39.33 22.03
C LEU A 18 -33.14 39.94 20.63
N THR A 19 -32.47 39.20 19.74
CA THR A 19 -32.18 39.68 18.37
C THR A 19 -33.42 39.83 17.51
N ASN A 20 -34.55 39.22 17.89
CA ASN A 20 -35.83 39.35 17.22
C ASN A 20 -36.68 40.53 17.73
N GLY A 21 -36.13 41.38 18.60
CA GLY A 21 -36.80 42.56 19.15
C GLY A 21 -37.63 42.32 20.41
N ASN A 22 -37.78 41.07 20.86
CA ASN A 22 -38.40 40.75 22.16
C ASN A 22 -37.38 40.87 23.30
N TYR A 23 -37.82 40.70 24.55
CA TYR A 23 -36.94 40.74 25.72
C TYR A 23 -37.37 39.76 26.81
N VAL A 24 -36.45 39.45 27.71
CA VAL A 24 -36.69 38.56 28.85
C VAL A 24 -36.31 39.29 30.13
N VAL A 25 -37.19 39.22 31.12
CA VAL A 25 -37.01 39.81 32.44
C VAL A 25 -36.64 38.70 33.41
N ALA A 26 -35.40 38.72 33.92
CA ALA A 26 -34.97 37.81 34.97
C ALA A 26 -35.18 38.42 36.35
N SER A 27 -35.82 37.65 37.22
CA SER A 27 -36.22 38.05 38.57
C SER A 27 -35.75 36.98 39.57
N PRO A 28 -34.44 36.82 39.78
CA PRO A 28 -33.90 35.68 40.53
C PRO A 28 -34.22 35.68 42.03
N VAL A 29 -34.57 36.83 42.59
CA VAL A 29 -34.97 36.98 44.01
C VAL A 29 -36.49 37.14 44.16
N TRP A 30 -37.26 36.70 43.16
CA TRP A 30 -38.71 36.66 43.23
C TRP A 30 -39.18 35.47 44.07
N ASP A 31 -40.19 35.70 44.94
CA ASP A 31 -40.76 34.68 45.80
C ASP A 31 -41.97 34.00 45.15
N ASN A 32 -41.97 32.66 45.12
CA ASN A 32 -43.08 31.87 44.62
C ASN A 32 -44.02 31.50 45.77
N GLY A 33 -44.86 32.45 46.20
CA GLY A 33 -45.73 32.26 47.37
C GLY A 33 -44.91 32.25 48.66
N SER A 34 -44.89 31.12 49.39
CA SER A 34 -44.06 30.97 50.59
C SER A 34 -42.61 30.53 50.30
N ILE A 35 -42.28 30.30 49.03
CA ILE A 35 -40.96 29.84 48.61
C ILE A 35 -40.08 31.06 48.33
N VAL A 36 -39.18 31.34 49.26
CA VAL A 36 -38.29 32.51 49.22
C VAL A 36 -37.22 32.33 48.13
N ASN A 37 -36.98 33.36 47.32
CA ASN A 37 -35.99 33.40 46.24
C ASN A 37 -36.09 32.23 45.25
N ALA A 38 -37.31 31.79 44.92
CA ALA A 38 -37.54 30.78 43.88
C ALA A 38 -37.00 31.23 42.51
N GLY A 39 -37.11 32.54 42.24
CA GLY A 39 -36.69 33.16 41.00
C GLY A 39 -37.62 32.89 39.83
N ALA A 40 -37.53 33.74 38.81
CA ALA A 40 -38.34 33.65 37.60
C ALA A 40 -37.64 34.24 36.37
N ALA A 41 -37.91 33.67 35.19
CA ALA A 41 -37.60 34.26 33.90
C ALA A 41 -38.90 34.46 33.10
N THR A 42 -39.23 35.71 32.79
CA THR A 42 -40.48 36.08 32.12
C THR A 42 -40.19 36.60 30.71
N PHE A 43 -40.75 35.94 29.70
CA PHE A 43 -40.70 36.41 28.32
C PHE A 43 -41.65 37.59 28.10
N CYS A 44 -41.19 38.60 27.36
CA CYS A 44 -41.95 39.79 27.07
C CYS A 44 -41.81 40.17 25.60
N SER A 45 -42.95 40.43 24.96
CA SER A 45 -42.99 40.93 23.58
C SER A 45 -42.41 42.33 23.51
N GLY A 46 -41.56 42.59 22.50
CA GLY A 46 -41.02 43.92 22.26
C GLY A 46 -42.06 44.96 21.84
N THR A 47 -43.20 44.51 21.31
CA THR A 47 -44.25 45.38 20.77
C THR A 47 -45.37 45.65 21.78
N THR A 48 -45.76 44.64 22.55
CA THR A 48 -46.89 44.73 23.50
C THR A 48 -46.44 44.73 24.96
N GLY A 49 -45.17 44.42 25.23
CA GLY A 49 -44.67 44.17 26.57
C GLY A 49 -45.25 42.90 27.20
N CYS A 50 -45.08 42.79 28.51
CA CYS A 50 -45.67 41.77 29.37
C CYS A 50 -46.34 42.46 30.57
N SER A 51 -47.45 41.92 31.06
CA SER A 51 -48.18 42.46 32.22
C SER A 51 -48.86 41.35 33.01
N GLY A 52 -49.18 41.64 34.28
CA GLY A 52 -49.76 40.67 35.22
C GLY A 52 -48.76 40.18 36.26
N THR A 53 -49.26 39.37 37.19
CA THR A 53 -48.45 38.77 38.27
C THR A 53 -47.58 37.64 37.72
N VAL A 54 -46.30 37.61 38.11
CA VAL A 54 -45.37 36.51 37.78
C VAL A 54 -45.89 35.21 38.37
N SER A 55 -45.97 34.15 37.56
CA SER A 55 -46.35 32.81 37.98
C SER A 55 -45.82 31.74 37.02
N ALA A 56 -45.94 30.46 37.40
CA ALA A 56 -45.61 29.34 36.51
C ALA A 56 -46.44 29.32 35.21
N THR A 57 -47.54 30.06 35.11
CA THR A 57 -48.35 30.11 33.87
C THR A 57 -47.70 30.98 32.80
N ASN A 58 -46.99 32.05 33.19
CA ASN A 58 -46.42 33.03 32.26
C ASN A 58 -44.90 33.14 32.33
N SER A 59 -44.27 32.45 33.27
CA SER A 59 -42.83 32.53 33.54
C SER A 59 -42.27 31.14 33.82
N LEU A 60 -40.99 30.96 33.53
CA LEU A 60 -40.24 29.83 34.04
C LEU A 60 -39.84 30.14 35.48
N VAL A 61 -40.23 29.30 36.44
CA VAL A 61 -40.06 29.59 37.88
C VAL A 61 -39.43 28.44 38.66
N GLY A 62 -38.81 28.77 39.79
CA GLY A 62 -38.35 27.80 40.77
C GLY A 62 -39.50 27.21 41.60
N SER A 63 -39.22 26.05 42.22
CA SER A 63 -40.13 25.32 43.09
C SER A 63 -39.54 25.06 44.48
N THR A 64 -38.28 25.39 44.72
CA THR A 64 -37.62 25.29 46.02
C THR A 64 -37.01 26.63 46.45
N ALA A 65 -36.74 26.77 47.75
CA ALA A 65 -36.22 28.01 48.30
C ALA A 65 -34.77 28.23 47.83
N SER A 66 -34.47 29.44 47.34
CA SER A 66 -33.16 29.82 46.79
C SER A 66 -32.79 29.23 45.42
N ASP A 67 -33.75 28.61 44.71
CA ASP A 67 -33.57 28.14 43.32
C ASP A 67 -33.01 29.22 42.37
N GLN A 68 -33.37 30.48 42.63
CA GLN A 68 -32.92 31.66 41.88
C GLN A 68 -32.94 31.47 40.36
N VAL A 69 -34.07 31.01 39.81
CA VAL A 69 -34.21 30.80 38.36
C VAL A 69 -33.89 32.09 37.58
N GLY A 70 -33.01 31.97 36.58
CA GLY A 70 -32.48 33.10 35.84
C GLY A 70 -31.46 33.95 36.61
N GLY A 71 -30.88 33.41 37.69
CA GLY A 71 -29.92 34.08 38.58
C GLY A 71 -28.45 33.94 38.16
N GLY A 72 -27.62 34.80 38.78
CA GLY A 72 -26.19 34.94 38.47
C GLY A 72 -25.91 35.92 37.33
N SER A 73 -24.64 36.35 37.17
CA SER A 73 -24.24 37.23 36.06
C SER A 73 -24.55 36.57 34.70
N GLY A 74 -25.44 37.18 33.92
CA GLY A 74 -25.87 36.66 32.61
C GLY A 74 -26.83 35.47 32.69
N GLY A 75 -27.74 35.44 33.67
CA GLY A 75 -28.72 34.37 33.86
C GLY A 75 -29.62 34.11 32.64
N ILE A 76 -29.75 35.07 31.73
CA ILE A 76 -30.34 34.90 30.40
C ILE A 76 -29.25 35.04 29.33
N THR A 77 -29.19 34.08 28.40
CA THR A 77 -28.30 34.14 27.23
C THR A 77 -29.13 34.21 25.96
N ALA A 78 -29.08 35.33 25.24
CA ALA A 78 -29.73 35.49 23.94
C ALA A 78 -28.94 34.74 22.85
N LEU A 79 -29.65 34.03 21.96
CA LEU A 79 -29.07 33.32 20.82
C LEU A 79 -29.24 34.14 19.53
N THR A 80 -28.36 33.90 18.56
CA THR A 80 -28.36 34.62 17.27
C THR A 80 -29.63 34.39 16.46
N ASN A 81 -30.30 33.24 16.64
CA ASN A 81 -31.57 32.91 15.99
C ASN A 81 -32.81 33.52 16.67
N GLY A 82 -32.63 34.39 17.67
CA GLY A 82 -33.70 35.06 18.38
C GLY A 82 -34.27 34.28 19.56
N ASN A 83 -33.87 33.03 19.77
CA ASN A 83 -34.21 32.26 20.98
C ASN A 83 -33.33 32.65 22.17
N TYR A 84 -33.57 32.06 23.34
CA TYR A 84 -32.76 32.32 24.52
C TYR A 84 -32.66 31.11 25.45
N LEU A 85 -31.66 31.13 26.32
CA LEU A 85 -31.53 30.17 27.41
C LEU A 85 -31.66 30.85 28.76
N VAL A 86 -32.30 30.15 29.69
CA VAL A 86 -32.35 30.48 31.11
C VAL A 86 -31.39 29.57 31.86
N ARG A 87 -30.47 30.18 32.61
CA ARG A 87 -29.51 29.49 33.47
C ARG A 87 -29.95 29.62 34.92
N SER A 88 -29.91 28.51 35.63
CA SER A 88 -30.31 28.43 37.04
C SER A 88 -29.29 27.54 37.78
N PRO A 89 -28.03 27.98 37.96
CA PRO A 89 -26.95 27.12 38.44
C PRO A 89 -27.10 26.67 39.91
N VAL A 90 -27.93 27.36 40.69
CA VAL A 90 -28.21 27.02 42.11
C VAL A 90 -29.60 26.38 42.29
N TRP A 91 -30.24 25.98 41.19
CA TRP A 91 -31.53 25.31 41.23
C TRP A 91 -31.42 23.92 41.89
N ASP A 92 -32.37 23.57 42.75
CA ASP A 92 -32.40 22.28 43.44
C ASP A 92 -33.27 21.26 42.70
N ASN A 93 -32.72 20.07 42.46
CA ASN A 93 -33.48 18.96 41.88
C ASN A 93 -34.14 18.12 42.97
N GLY A 94 -35.24 18.62 43.53
CA GLY A 94 -35.90 17.99 44.67
C GLY A 94 -35.06 18.11 45.94
N ALA A 95 -34.57 17.00 46.50
CA ALA A 95 -33.68 17.02 47.68
C ALA A 95 -32.20 17.28 47.31
N THR A 96 -31.87 17.30 46.01
CA THR A 96 -30.51 17.48 45.52
C THR A 96 -30.19 18.98 45.41
N VAL A 97 -29.43 19.48 46.38
CA VAL A 97 -29.10 20.90 46.51
C VAL A 97 -28.10 21.35 45.44
N ASN A 98 -28.34 22.50 44.80
CA ASN A 98 -27.51 23.10 43.75
C ASN A 98 -27.19 22.15 42.58
N ALA A 99 -28.16 21.32 42.19
CA ALA A 99 -28.03 20.48 41.00
C ALA A 99 -27.84 21.34 39.73
N GLY A 100 -28.48 22.49 39.71
CA GLY A 100 -28.48 23.44 38.61
C GLY A 100 -29.33 23.00 37.42
N ALA A 101 -29.69 23.98 36.58
CA ALA A 101 -30.48 23.77 35.38
C ALA A 101 -30.13 24.74 34.24
N ALA A 102 -30.27 24.28 33.01
CA ALA A 102 -30.28 25.11 31.81
C ALA A 102 -31.52 24.80 30.96
N THR A 103 -32.29 25.84 30.64
CA THR A 103 -33.59 25.72 29.95
C THR A 103 -33.53 26.47 28.63
N PHE A 104 -33.80 25.78 27.52
CA PHE A 104 -33.99 26.42 26.23
C PHE A 104 -35.40 26.98 26.12
N CYS A 105 -35.51 28.21 25.63
CA CYS A 105 -36.77 28.91 25.49
C CYS A 105 -36.89 29.57 24.13
N SER A 106 -38.08 29.43 23.53
CA SER A 106 -38.42 30.08 22.28
C SER A 106 -38.47 31.60 22.47
N GLY A 107 -37.82 32.35 21.59
CA GLY A 107 -37.87 33.81 21.60
C GLY A 107 -39.16 34.41 21.04
N THR A 108 -40.11 33.59 20.61
CA THR A 108 -41.42 34.03 20.09
C THR A 108 -42.55 33.71 21.05
N THR A 109 -42.53 32.54 21.67
CA THR A 109 -43.57 32.06 22.60
C THR A 109 -43.13 32.08 24.06
N GLY A 110 -41.84 32.21 24.33
CA GLY A 110 -41.27 32.06 25.67
C GLY A 110 -41.27 30.61 26.17
N CYS A 111 -40.95 30.46 27.44
CA CYS A 111 -41.10 29.24 28.22
C CYS A 111 -41.81 29.58 29.53
N SER A 112 -42.68 28.68 30.00
CA SER A 112 -43.36 28.81 31.28
C SER A 112 -43.50 27.46 31.97
N GLY A 113 -43.73 27.48 33.27
CA GLY A 113 -43.83 26.32 34.13
C GLY A 113 -42.73 26.28 35.18
N THR A 114 -42.76 25.27 36.03
CA THR A 114 -41.68 25.00 36.98
C THR A 114 -40.49 24.34 36.27
N VAL A 115 -39.27 24.72 36.62
CA VAL A 115 -38.05 24.04 36.14
C VAL A 115 -38.09 22.56 36.54
N SER A 116 -37.80 21.67 35.60
CA SER A 116 -37.70 20.22 35.83
C SER A 116 -36.91 19.53 34.71
N ALA A 117 -36.59 18.24 34.88
CA ALA A 117 -35.97 17.42 33.83
C ALA A 117 -36.82 17.31 32.54
N THR A 118 -38.11 17.65 32.56
CA THR A 118 -38.96 17.57 31.36
C THR A 118 -38.78 18.73 30.40
N ASN A 119 -38.39 19.91 30.91
CA ASN A 119 -38.23 21.13 30.13
C ASN A 119 -36.81 21.69 30.17
N SER A 120 -35.95 21.15 31.05
CA SER A 120 -34.61 21.65 31.31
C SER A 120 -33.59 20.53 31.32
N LEU A 121 -32.36 20.87 30.97
CA LEU A 121 -31.19 20.06 31.26
C LEU A 121 -30.83 20.29 32.73
N VAL A 122 -30.85 19.24 33.56
CA VAL A 122 -30.69 19.36 35.02
C VAL A 122 -29.62 18.44 35.58
N GLY A 123 -29.02 18.84 36.71
CA GLY A 123 -28.08 17.98 37.45
C GLY A 123 -28.76 16.85 38.22
N SER A 124 -27.97 15.84 38.59
CA SER A 124 -28.42 14.68 39.37
C SER A 124 -27.78 14.55 40.75
N THR A 125 -26.65 15.23 41.01
CA THR A 125 -26.00 15.25 42.32
C THR A 125 -25.88 16.66 42.86
N ALA A 126 -25.59 16.73 44.16
CA ALA A 126 -25.48 18.00 44.85
C ALA A 126 -24.26 18.76 44.32
N SER A 127 -24.43 20.05 44.02
CA SER A 127 -23.38 20.93 43.49
C SER A 127 -22.92 20.67 42.06
N ASP A 128 -23.67 19.90 41.26
CA ASP A 128 -23.46 19.79 39.80
C ASP A 128 -23.45 21.16 39.09
N GLN A 129 -24.23 22.12 39.62
CA GLN A 129 -24.38 23.49 39.14
C GLN A 129 -24.42 23.62 37.61
N VAL A 130 -25.34 22.89 36.98
CA VAL A 130 -25.51 22.93 35.52
C VAL A 130 -25.71 24.38 35.03
N GLY A 131 -24.89 24.80 34.07
CA GLY A 131 -24.88 26.19 33.58
C GLY A 131 -24.15 27.20 34.48
N SER A 132 -23.24 26.72 35.35
CA SER A 132 -22.38 27.53 36.23
C SER A 132 -21.71 28.71 35.50
N THR A 133 -21.49 29.81 36.23
CA THR A 133 -20.85 31.04 35.73
C THR A 133 -19.40 30.86 35.30
N SER A 134 -18.72 29.81 35.76
CA SER A 134 -17.33 29.50 35.42
C SER A 134 -17.16 28.79 34.06
N GLY A 135 -18.24 28.27 33.47
CA GLY A 135 -18.25 27.65 32.13
C GLY A 135 -19.21 28.34 31.15
N GLY A 136 -20.35 28.83 31.65
CA GLY A 136 -21.30 29.63 30.90
C GLY A 136 -22.08 28.89 29.81
N ILE A 137 -22.80 29.67 29.00
CA ILE A 137 -23.39 29.22 27.73
C ILE A 137 -22.62 29.87 26.59
N THR A 138 -22.14 29.06 25.66
CA THR A 138 -21.55 29.54 24.41
C THR A 138 -22.62 29.46 23.32
N ALA A 139 -23.15 30.63 22.93
CA ALA A 139 -24.00 30.72 21.74
C ALA A 139 -23.15 30.48 20.49
N LEU A 140 -23.64 29.62 19.60
CA LEU A 140 -22.99 29.32 18.33
C LEU A 140 -23.58 30.21 17.23
N THR A 141 -22.77 30.55 16.23
CA THR A 141 -23.17 31.46 15.14
C THR A 141 -24.34 30.92 14.32
N ASN A 142 -24.52 29.61 14.27
CA ASN A 142 -25.61 28.89 13.62
C ASN A 142 -26.95 28.91 14.41
N GLY A 143 -27.02 29.57 15.56
CA GLY A 143 -28.20 29.62 16.42
C GLY A 143 -28.37 28.46 17.39
N ASN A 144 -27.43 27.50 17.40
CA ASN A 144 -27.32 26.49 18.45
C ASN A 144 -26.50 27.02 19.64
N TYR A 145 -26.31 26.20 20.67
CA TYR A 145 -25.62 26.59 21.88
C TYR A 145 -24.90 25.41 22.54
N VAL A 146 -23.94 25.72 23.42
CA VAL A 146 -23.28 24.76 24.31
C VAL A 146 -23.45 25.22 25.74
N VAL A 147 -23.95 24.35 26.62
CA VAL A 147 -23.99 24.59 28.07
C VAL A 147 -22.76 23.96 28.69
N ALA A 148 -21.93 24.77 29.35
CA ALA A 148 -20.73 24.32 30.03
C ALA A 148 -20.94 24.25 31.54
N SER A 149 -20.72 23.05 32.10
CA SER A 149 -20.84 22.75 33.53
C SER A 149 -19.49 22.24 34.06
N PRO A 150 -18.51 23.13 34.29
CA PRO A 150 -17.12 22.74 34.60
C PRO A 150 -16.95 22.05 35.95
N VAL A 151 -17.94 22.17 36.84
CA VAL A 151 -17.96 21.57 38.19
C VAL A 151 -18.72 20.24 38.24
N TRP A 152 -19.20 19.74 37.10
CA TRP A 152 -19.88 18.45 37.00
C TRP A 152 -19.05 17.29 37.57
N ASP A 153 -19.64 16.46 38.43
CA ASP A 153 -18.93 15.42 39.16
C ASP A 153 -19.38 13.97 38.89
N ASN A 154 -20.31 13.74 37.94
CA ASN A 154 -20.99 12.45 37.79
C ASN A 154 -20.58 11.52 36.61
N GLY A 155 -19.42 11.70 35.96
CA GLY A 155 -18.90 10.72 34.97
C GLY A 155 -19.64 10.61 33.61
N SER A 156 -19.19 9.72 32.71
CA SER A 156 -19.20 9.89 31.24
C SER A 156 -20.49 9.59 30.43
N GLY A 157 -20.75 10.41 29.39
CA GLY A 157 -21.22 10.02 28.04
C GLY A 157 -21.65 11.19 27.11
N THR A 158 -22.60 10.96 26.17
CA THR A 158 -22.97 11.69 24.90
C THR A 158 -24.40 12.35 24.88
N THR A 159 -24.89 12.95 23.77
CA THR A 159 -25.61 14.28 23.58
C THR A 159 -27.16 14.42 23.50
N GLY A 160 -27.74 15.57 23.93
CA GLY A 160 -29.19 15.86 23.98
C GLY A 160 -29.54 17.24 24.61
N VAL A 161 -30.84 17.59 24.67
CA VAL A 161 -31.30 19.00 24.84
C VAL A 161 -32.13 19.23 26.11
N VAL A 162 -32.73 18.18 26.68
CA VAL A 162 -33.51 18.19 27.94
C VAL A 162 -33.32 16.87 28.70
N GLY A 163 -33.67 16.83 29.98
CA GLY A 163 -33.53 15.65 30.81
C GLY A 163 -32.46 15.79 31.88
N THR A 164 -32.39 14.81 32.78
CA THR A 164 -31.25 14.67 33.69
C THR A 164 -29.98 14.42 32.87
N ILE A 165 -28.91 15.17 33.14
CA ILE A 165 -27.64 15.01 32.42
C ILE A 165 -27.17 13.57 32.53
N ASN A 166 -26.86 12.98 31.38
CA ASN A 166 -26.37 11.63 31.26
C ASN A 166 -25.60 11.43 29.95
N ALA A 167 -25.16 10.19 29.78
CA ALA A 167 -24.41 9.70 28.65
C ALA A 167 -25.14 9.65 27.30
N THR A 168 -26.38 10.08 27.25
CA THR A 168 -27.21 10.11 26.05
C THR A 168 -27.78 11.51 25.78
N ASN A 169 -27.59 12.47 26.69
CA ASN A 169 -27.97 13.86 26.48
C ASN A 169 -26.89 14.98 26.70
N SER A 170 -25.62 14.71 26.99
CA SER A 170 -24.57 15.74 27.18
C SER A 170 -23.16 15.23 26.90
N VAL A 171 -22.18 16.09 26.60
CA VAL A 171 -20.76 15.70 26.59
C VAL A 171 -20.19 15.85 27.99
N ILE A 172 -19.77 14.74 28.61
CA ILE A 172 -19.29 14.73 30.00
C ILE A 172 -17.80 14.41 30.09
N GLY A 173 -17.09 15.11 30.99
CA GLY A 173 -15.66 14.90 31.25
C GLY A 173 -15.31 13.48 31.72
N PRO A 174 -14.04 13.05 31.57
CA PRO A 174 -13.61 11.68 31.85
C PRO A 174 -13.58 11.30 33.34
N SER A 175 -13.73 12.27 34.23
CA SER A 175 -13.73 12.09 35.68
C SER A 175 -14.55 13.19 36.34
N ALA A 176 -14.91 12.98 37.60
CA ALA A 176 -15.52 14.00 38.43
C ALA A 176 -14.65 15.28 38.44
N SER A 177 -15.27 16.46 38.27
CA SER A 177 -14.56 17.74 38.28
C SER A 177 -13.42 17.83 37.26
N ALA A 178 -13.65 17.33 36.04
CA ALA A 178 -12.62 17.31 34.98
C ALA A 178 -12.09 18.71 34.58
N GLY A 179 -12.79 19.78 34.96
CA GLY A 179 -12.35 21.16 34.76
C GLY A 179 -12.31 21.54 33.29
N LEU A 180 -13.46 21.71 32.65
CA LEU A 180 -13.56 22.17 31.26
C LEU A 180 -12.70 23.43 31.03
N SER A 181 -11.71 23.35 30.14
CA SER A 181 -10.68 24.38 29.93
C SER A 181 -10.95 25.28 28.72
N SER A 182 -11.55 24.76 27.65
CA SER A 182 -11.82 25.54 26.43
C SER A 182 -12.91 24.91 25.56
N ILE A 183 -13.70 25.76 24.89
CA ILE A 183 -14.63 25.39 23.82
C ILE A 183 -14.18 26.12 22.55
N VAL A 184 -13.92 25.37 21.46
CA VAL A 184 -13.56 25.92 20.14
C VAL A 184 -14.66 25.57 19.16
N THR A 185 -15.24 26.58 18.50
CA THR A 185 -16.30 26.36 17.51
C THR A 185 -15.69 26.08 16.15
N ASP A 186 -16.17 25.03 15.47
CA ASP A 186 -15.89 24.77 14.06
C ASP A 186 -17.06 25.27 13.23
N THR A 187 -16.90 26.47 12.66
CA THR A 187 -17.92 27.10 11.84
C THR A 187 -18.05 26.48 10.45
N VAL A 188 -17.06 25.69 10.00
CA VAL A 188 -17.08 25.02 8.69
C VAL A 188 -17.93 23.75 8.77
N ASN A 189 -17.69 22.94 9.81
CA ASN A 189 -18.37 21.66 10.00
C ASN A 189 -19.56 21.74 10.96
N ASN A 190 -19.90 22.94 11.43
CA ASN A 190 -21.02 23.21 12.32
C ASN A 190 -20.96 22.41 13.64
N THR A 191 -19.75 22.22 14.16
CA THR A 191 -19.41 21.42 15.35
C THR A 191 -18.65 22.27 16.36
N TYR A 192 -18.36 21.72 17.53
CA TYR A 192 -17.48 22.33 18.51
C TYR A 192 -16.57 21.27 19.13
N TYR A 193 -15.41 21.74 19.57
CA TYR A 193 -14.41 20.96 20.27
C TYR A 193 -14.32 21.43 21.72
N THR A 194 -14.20 20.51 22.65
CA THR A 194 -13.97 20.84 24.06
C THR A 194 -12.72 20.16 24.59
N ARG A 195 -12.06 20.81 25.55
CA ARG A 195 -10.92 20.26 26.29
C ARG A 195 -11.17 20.39 27.78
N PHE A 196 -10.78 19.39 28.55
CA PHE A 196 -10.81 19.43 30.02
C PHE A 196 -9.37 19.56 30.55
N ALA A 197 -9.17 20.33 31.62
CA ALA A 197 -7.87 20.71 32.18
C ALA A 197 -7.06 19.51 32.66
N ASN A 198 -7.73 18.46 33.13
CA ASN A 198 -7.10 17.19 33.52
C ASN A 198 -7.20 16.11 32.43
N ALA A 199 -7.74 16.43 31.25
CA ALA A 199 -7.81 15.51 30.11
C ALA A 199 -6.83 15.94 29.01
N GLN A 200 -6.02 14.99 28.55
CA GLN A 200 -5.10 15.22 27.45
C GLN A 200 -5.78 15.05 26.05
N LYS A 201 -7.10 15.25 25.93
CA LYS A 201 -7.89 14.86 24.73
C LYS A 201 -8.79 16.00 24.23
N VAL A 202 -9.05 16.02 22.93
CA VAL A 202 -9.99 16.95 22.27
C VAL A 202 -11.28 16.20 21.93
N TYR A 203 -12.40 16.70 22.44
CA TYR A 203 -13.72 16.08 22.29
C TYR A 203 -14.51 16.85 21.22
N ALA A 204 -14.68 16.28 20.03
CA ALA A 204 -15.50 16.83 18.95
C ALA A 204 -16.96 16.37 19.09
N SER A 205 -17.92 17.29 19.06
CA SER A 205 -19.35 16.95 19.11
C SER A 205 -19.99 17.02 17.72
N ALA A 206 -20.39 15.87 17.17
CA ALA A 206 -21.51 15.79 16.24
C ALA A 206 -22.34 14.53 16.57
N ILE A 207 -23.39 14.70 17.40
CA ILE A 207 -24.43 13.73 17.82
C ILE A 207 -23.96 12.36 18.38
N THR A 208 -22.73 11.91 18.16
CA THR A 208 -22.11 10.76 18.81
C THR A 208 -20.59 10.88 18.74
N GLY A 209 -19.96 11.23 19.86
CA GLY A 209 -18.52 11.06 20.10
C GLY A 209 -18.03 11.88 21.29
N PRO A 210 -16.80 11.66 21.80
CA PRO A 210 -15.85 10.54 21.69
C PRO A 210 -15.49 9.86 23.04
N THR A 211 -14.89 8.66 23.00
CA THR A 211 -14.20 7.97 24.12
C THR A 211 -12.67 7.96 23.93
N ALA A 212 -12.00 8.48 24.96
CA ALA A 212 -10.62 8.32 25.44
C ALA A 212 -9.45 7.60 24.66
N GLY A 213 -8.39 8.37 24.26
CA GLY A 213 -6.93 8.06 24.26
C GLY A 213 -6.04 9.34 24.38
N GLY A 214 -4.91 9.37 25.11
CA GLY A 214 -4.26 10.59 25.68
C GLY A 214 -3.39 11.48 24.76
N GLY A 215 -2.90 12.62 25.27
CA GLY A 215 -1.71 13.30 24.71
C GLY A 215 -1.53 14.82 24.61
N GLY A 216 -2.50 15.73 24.71
CA GLY A 216 -2.25 17.17 24.97
C GLY A 216 -2.54 18.18 23.83
N GLY A 217 -2.54 19.46 24.24
CA GLY A 217 -2.50 20.67 23.38
C GLY A 217 -3.80 20.99 22.63
N GLY A 218 -4.60 21.93 23.14
CA GLY A 218 -5.88 22.32 22.54
C GLY A 218 -5.73 22.84 21.12
N GLY A 219 -6.53 22.28 20.23
CA GLY A 219 -6.56 22.66 18.83
C GLY A 219 -7.68 21.98 18.02
N THR A 220 -7.99 22.57 16.87
CA THR A 220 -8.87 22.10 15.78
C THR A 220 -8.39 20.77 15.18
N LEU A 221 -9.13 20.13 14.24
CA LEU A 221 -8.57 19.00 13.48
C LEU A 221 -7.25 19.37 12.79
N SER A 222 -7.08 20.64 12.41
CA SER A 222 -5.82 21.15 11.88
C SER A 222 -4.69 21.16 12.91
N ASP A 223 -4.94 20.91 14.18
CA ASP A 223 -3.90 20.73 15.20
C ASP A 223 -3.47 19.27 15.37
N TYR A 224 -4.03 18.37 14.56
CA TYR A 224 -3.72 16.93 14.53
C TYR A 224 -3.60 16.39 13.09
N ASP A 225 -3.63 17.27 12.09
CA ASP A 225 -3.64 16.94 10.66
C ASP A 225 -2.26 16.64 10.08
N SER A 226 -1.21 16.64 10.91
CA SER A 226 0.17 16.41 10.45
C SER A 226 0.96 15.60 11.46
N PHE A 227 1.95 14.85 10.96
CA PHE A 227 2.87 14.05 11.78
C PHE A 227 3.56 14.84 12.90
N SER A 228 3.80 16.14 12.71
CA SER A 228 4.52 16.99 13.67
C SER A 228 3.65 17.51 14.81
N LYS A 229 2.32 17.46 14.67
CA LYS A 229 1.41 18.04 15.64
C LYS A 229 0.89 16.95 16.56
N SER A 230 1.02 17.18 17.88
CA SER A 230 0.74 16.20 18.94
C SER A 230 1.32 14.81 18.62
N PRO A 231 2.63 14.72 18.32
CA PRO A 231 3.21 13.59 17.60
C PRO A 231 3.24 12.28 18.39
N ALA A 232 2.99 12.33 19.71
CA ALA A 232 2.89 11.20 20.62
C ALA A 232 1.45 10.88 21.06
N ALA A 233 0.45 11.64 20.59
CA ALA A 233 -0.92 11.51 21.04
C ALA A 233 -1.69 10.45 20.23
N ASP A 234 -2.58 9.74 20.92
CA ASP A 234 -3.58 8.90 20.27
C ASP A 234 -4.82 9.75 19.95
N VAL A 235 -5.29 9.69 18.71
CA VAL A 235 -6.50 10.39 18.26
C VAL A 235 -7.54 9.37 17.82
N SER A 236 -8.73 9.43 18.43
CA SER A 236 -9.87 8.59 18.07
C SER A 236 -10.97 9.43 17.43
N LEU A 237 -11.42 9.03 16.24
CA LEU A 237 -12.46 9.70 15.47
C LEU A 237 -13.65 8.74 15.29
N ALA A 238 -14.86 9.23 15.52
CA ALA A 238 -16.07 8.46 15.23
C ALA A 238 -16.26 8.32 13.71
N PRO A 239 -16.69 7.15 13.20
CA PRO A 239 -16.96 7.00 11.77
C PRO A 239 -18.02 7.98 11.25
N SER A 240 -19.03 8.32 12.07
CA SER A 240 -20.07 9.30 11.73
C SER A 240 -19.51 10.69 11.39
N PHE A 241 -18.41 11.09 12.02
CA PHE A 241 -17.72 12.33 11.71
C PHE A 241 -17.07 12.25 10.32
N LEU A 242 -16.31 11.18 10.07
CA LEU A 242 -15.65 10.96 8.78
C LEU A 242 -16.69 10.85 7.65
N THR A 243 -17.76 10.09 7.84
CA THR A 243 -18.80 9.91 6.82
C THR A 243 -19.58 11.20 6.59
N ALA A 244 -19.89 12.00 7.61
CA ALA A 244 -20.53 13.30 7.41
C ALA A 244 -19.67 14.23 6.54
N THR A 245 -18.35 14.30 6.79
CA THR A 245 -17.42 15.09 5.97
C THR A 245 -17.31 14.54 4.55
N LEU A 246 -17.10 13.23 4.40
CA LEU A 246 -16.98 12.60 3.08
C LEU A 246 -18.27 12.73 2.26
N ASN A 247 -19.45 12.70 2.90
CA ASN A 247 -20.75 12.87 2.23
C ASN A 247 -20.97 14.27 1.66
N THR A 248 -20.16 15.26 2.04
CA THR A 248 -20.17 16.59 1.41
C THR A 248 -19.29 16.69 0.16
N GLY A 249 -18.59 15.60 -0.20
CA GLY A 249 -17.54 15.64 -1.22
C GLY A 249 -16.20 16.19 -0.70
N THR A 250 -16.07 16.43 0.61
CA THR A 250 -14.85 17.00 1.20
C THR A 250 -13.80 15.92 1.44
N ASN A 251 -12.58 16.16 0.96
CA ASN A 251 -11.46 15.25 1.14
C ASN A 251 -10.95 15.25 2.59
N VAL A 252 -10.57 14.07 3.09
CA VAL A 252 -10.01 13.88 4.43
C VAL A 252 -8.65 13.22 4.33
N THR A 253 -7.65 13.79 5.02
CA THR A 253 -6.34 13.16 5.22
C THR A 253 -6.08 13.00 6.71
N LEU A 254 -5.79 11.78 7.14
CA LEU A 254 -5.41 11.45 8.51
C LEU A 254 -3.95 11.03 8.54
N GLN A 255 -3.18 11.52 9.51
CA GLN A 255 -1.75 11.26 9.64
C GLN A 255 -1.39 10.81 11.06
N ALA A 256 -0.57 9.77 11.21
CA ALA A 256 -0.09 9.30 12.51
C ALA A 256 1.35 8.77 12.44
N ASN A 257 2.22 9.12 13.39
CA ASN A 257 3.62 8.66 13.39
C ASN A 257 3.76 7.14 13.59
N ASN A 258 2.76 6.52 14.23
CA ASN A 258 2.73 5.09 14.48
C ASN A 258 1.64 4.44 13.62
N ASP A 259 0.50 4.06 14.18
CA ASP A 259 -0.52 3.31 13.47
C ASP A 259 -1.79 4.11 13.22
N ILE A 260 -2.53 3.74 12.18
CA ILE A 260 -3.93 4.10 11.99
C ILE A 260 -4.75 2.81 12.04
N THR A 261 -5.76 2.75 12.90
CA THR A 261 -6.68 1.61 13.00
C THR A 261 -8.10 2.05 12.65
N VAL A 262 -8.69 1.40 11.64
CA VAL A 262 -10.12 1.53 11.31
C VAL A 262 -10.86 0.43 12.06
N ALA A 263 -11.34 0.77 13.26
CA ALA A 263 -12.01 -0.17 14.15
C ALA A 263 -13.48 -0.43 13.75
N ASP A 264 -14.16 0.60 13.23
CA ASP A 264 -15.58 0.58 12.87
C ASP A 264 -15.79 1.04 11.42
N PRO A 265 -16.90 0.65 10.76
CA PRO A 265 -17.10 0.93 9.34
C PRO A 265 -17.17 2.42 9.02
N VAL A 266 -16.46 2.86 7.98
CA VAL A 266 -16.55 4.23 7.43
C VAL A 266 -17.29 4.14 6.10
N LEU A 267 -18.59 4.44 6.10
CA LEU A 267 -19.47 4.24 4.94
C LEU A 267 -20.01 5.59 4.45
N ALA A 268 -19.31 6.22 3.51
CA ALA A 268 -19.80 7.40 2.83
C ALA A 268 -20.92 7.02 1.84
N ASN A 269 -21.87 7.93 1.67
CA ASN A 269 -23.00 7.88 0.75
C ASN A 269 -23.46 9.34 0.52
N ASN A 270 -22.95 9.95 -0.54
CA ASN A 270 -23.32 11.28 -0.99
C ASN A 270 -24.41 11.17 -2.08
N PRO A 271 -25.70 11.43 -1.74
CA PRO A 271 -26.77 11.32 -2.73
C PRO A 271 -26.69 12.36 -3.87
N ALA A 272 -25.83 13.39 -3.73
CA ALA A 272 -25.69 14.48 -4.70
C ALA A 272 -24.48 14.30 -5.65
N GLY A 273 -23.69 13.24 -5.53
CA GLY A 273 -22.51 13.01 -6.36
C GLY A 273 -21.53 12.03 -5.71
N ASN A 274 -20.24 12.16 -6.00
CA ASN A 274 -19.24 11.34 -5.32
C ASN A 274 -18.99 11.83 -3.90
N GLY A 275 -18.66 10.91 -3.00
CA GLY A 275 -18.06 11.24 -1.71
C GLY A 275 -16.65 11.83 -1.86
N GLY A 276 -16.13 12.41 -0.78
CA GLY A 276 -14.77 12.92 -0.71
C GLY A 276 -13.74 11.80 -0.69
N SER A 277 -12.49 12.13 -1.04
CA SER A 277 -11.37 11.19 -0.97
C SER A 277 -10.89 11.02 0.48
N LEU A 278 -10.58 9.78 0.89
CA LEU A 278 -10.02 9.46 2.20
C LEU A 278 -8.57 8.97 2.08
N THR A 279 -7.65 9.65 2.75
CA THR A 279 -6.23 9.30 2.79
C THR A 279 -5.78 9.00 4.22
N LEU A 280 -5.24 7.81 4.45
CA LEU A 280 -4.67 7.37 5.72
C LEU A 280 -3.15 7.26 5.57
N ARG A 281 -2.39 8.04 6.34
CA ARG A 281 -0.91 8.07 6.30
C ARG A 281 -0.33 7.68 7.65
N ALA A 282 0.29 6.52 7.73
CA ALA A 282 0.87 5.98 8.96
C ALA A 282 2.40 5.84 8.85
N GLY A 283 3.12 6.27 9.88
CA GLY A 283 4.56 6.05 10.00
C GLY A 283 4.92 4.60 10.33
N ARG A 284 3.96 3.80 10.80
CA ARG A 284 4.06 2.35 11.00
C ARG A 284 2.94 1.62 10.24
N SER A 285 1.85 1.22 10.87
CA SER A 285 0.87 0.30 10.28
C SER A 285 -0.46 0.94 9.97
N ILE A 286 -1.20 0.34 9.05
CA ILE A 286 -2.63 0.60 8.88
C ILE A 286 -3.40 -0.71 9.07
N LEU A 287 -4.30 -0.73 10.04
CA LEU A 287 -5.13 -1.89 10.38
C LEU A 287 -6.57 -1.59 10.00
N VAL A 288 -7.12 -2.30 9.03
CA VAL A 288 -8.50 -2.17 8.57
C VAL A 288 -9.31 -3.30 9.18
N ASN A 289 -9.89 -3.06 10.34
CA ASN A 289 -10.71 -4.05 11.07
C ASN A 289 -12.20 -3.97 10.70
N ALA A 290 -12.60 -2.92 9.98
CA ALA A 290 -13.95 -2.73 9.45
C ALA A 290 -13.92 -2.12 8.05
N SER A 291 -14.99 -2.32 7.27
CA SER A 291 -15.05 -1.89 5.87
C SER A 291 -15.05 -0.37 5.70
N ILE A 292 -14.49 0.08 4.58
CA ILE A 292 -14.45 1.49 4.17
C ILE A 292 -15.15 1.63 2.82
N ALA A 293 -16.07 2.58 2.70
CA ALA A 293 -16.66 3.02 1.44
C ALA A 293 -16.57 4.55 1.31
N THR A 294 -16.08 5.04 0.17
CA THR A 294 -15.91 6.48 -0.12
C THR A 294 -16.87 7.01 -1.18
N ASP A 295 -17.77 6.16 -1.68
CA ASP A 295 -18.82 6.52 -2.65
C ASP A 295 -18.29 7.27 -3.88
N GLY A 296 -17.30 6.69 -4.56
CA GLY A 296 -16.68 7.31 -5.75
C GLY A 296 -15.50 8.24 -5.45
N GLY A 297 -15.23 8.58 -4.19
CA GLY A 297 -14.00 9.27 -3.77
C GLY A 297 -12.78 8.34 -3.76
N ASP A 298 -11.57 8.88 -3.94
CA ASP A 298 -10.36 8.05 -3.88
C ASP A 298 -10.07 7.56 -2.45
N LEU A 299 -9.46 6.38 -2.32
CA LEU A 299 -9.06 5.81 -1.04
C LEU A 299 -7.57 5.45 -1.05
N SER A 300 -6.80 6.05 -0.15
CA SER A 300 -5.36 5.82 -0.05
C SER A 300 -4.96 5.33 1.35
N LEU A 301 -4.30 4.17 1.42
CA LEU A 301 -3.69 3.61 2.62
C LEU A 301 -2.17 3.60 2.45
N LEU A 302 -1.49 4.56 3.07
CA LEU A 302 -0.04 4.78 2.94
C LEU A 302 0.62 4.50 4.29
N ALA A 303 1.25 3.33 4.42
CA ALA A 303 1.87 2.87 5.65
C ALA A 303 3.40 2.82 5.55
N ASN A 304 4.04 2.71 6.71
CA ASN A 304 5.48 2.76 6.88
C ASN A 304 6.13 3.99 6.21
N GLU A 305 5.43 5.13 6.18
CA GLU A 305 5.90 6.30 5.43
C GLU A 305 7.32 6.74 5.84
N LYS A 306 8.05 7.33 4.89
CA LYS A 306 9.44 7.77 5.03
C LYS A 306 9.55 9.02 5.90
N LEU A 307 10.73 9.30 6.46
CA LEU A 307 10.97 10.58 7.15
C LEU A 307 10.71 11.81 6.24
N SER A 308 11.03 11.69 4.95
CA SER A 308 10.77 12.74 3.96
C SER A 308 9.28 13.03 3.75
N ALA A 309 8.39 12.12 4.17
CA ALA A 309 6.95 12.29 4.12
C ALA A 309 6.40 13.09 5.33
N GLY A 310 7.25 13.35 6.33
CA GLY A 310 6.96 14.14 7.53
C GLY A 310 6.91 13.33 8.83
N VAL A 311 7.04 12.00 8.78
CA VAL A 311 7.05 11.14 9.97
C VAL A 311 8.12 11.60 10.95
N VAL A 312 7.77 11.73 12.22
CA VAL A 312 8.70 12.13 13.27
C VAL A 312 9.31 10.89 13.91
N ASP A 313 10.59 10.63 13.63
CA ASP A 313 11.28 9.38 13.99
C ASP A 313 11.20 9.03 15.48
N ALA A 314 11.25 10.06 16.35
CA ALA A 314 11.21 9.90 17.80
C ALA A 314 9.92 9.25 18.32
N TYR A 315 8.83 9.30 17.53
CA TYR A 315 7.51 8.79 17.90
C TYR A 315 7.10 7.58 17.06
N ARG A 316 8.07 6.93 16.42
CA ARG A 316 7.87 5.69 15.67
C ARG A 316 8.32 4.49 16.51
N ASP A 317 7.36 3.80 17.11
CA ASP A 317 7.59 2.66 18.02
C ASP A 317 8.13 1.42 17.30
N PRO A 318 9.09 0.66 17.85
CA PRO A 318 9.61 -0.58 17.24
C PRO A 318 8.53 -1.57 16.77
N GLY A 319 8.87 -2.39 15.77
CA GLY A 319 7.98 -3.40 15.20
C GLY A 319 7.83 -3.28 13.68
N ALA A 320 7.48 -4.39 13.04
CA ALA A 320 7.25 -4.45 11.61
C ALA A 320 5.94 -3.75 11.25
N ALA A 321 6.02 -2.76 10.38
CA ALA A 321 4.86 -2.08 9.81
C ALA A 321 4.08 -3.00 8.87
N VAL A 322 2.75 -2.97 8.93
CA VAL A 322 1.88 -3.76 8.04
C VAL A 322 0.75 -2.91 7.48
N VAL A 323 0.18 -3.34 6.34
CA VAL A 323 -1.20 -2.97 5.99
C VAL A 323 -2.02 -4.24 6.05
N ALA A 324 -2.98 -4.31 6.97
CA ALA A 324 -3.73 -5.54 7.20
C ALA A 324 -5.24 -5.29 7.19
N MET A 325 -5.94 -5.98 6.28
CA MET A 325 -7.40 -6.07 6.29
C MET A 325 -7.86 -7.28 7.11
N ALA A 326 -8.73 -7.09 8.08
CA ALA A 326 -9.31 -8.18 8.87
C ALA A 326 -10.29 -9.03 8.04
N ALA A 327 -10.55 -10.26 8.47
CA ALA A 327 -11.51 -11.14 7.80
C ALA A 327 -12.90 -10.50 7.69
N GLY A 328 -13.56 -10.64 6.54
CA GLY A 328 -14.89 -10.07 6.28
C GLY A 328 -14.92 -8.58 5.93
N THR A 329 -13.77 -7.89 5.89
CA THR A 329 -13.69 -6.46 5.52
C THR A 329 -13.54 -6.23 4.02
N SER A 330 -13.94 -5.05 3.58
CA SER A 330 -13.84 -4.59 2.18
C SER A 330 -13.43 -3.12 2.09
N LEU A 331 -12.78 -2.76 0.98
CA LEU A 331 -12.56 -1.37 0.58
C LEU A 331 -13.40 -1.08 -0.67
N ASP A 332 -14.22 -0.04 -0.65
CA ASP A 332 -15.10 0.31 -1.78
C ASP A 332 -14.98 1.79 -2.15
N ALA A 333 -14.19 2.06 -3.18
CA ALA A 333 -14.10 3.40 -3.77
C ALA A 333 -15.08 3.59 -4.95
N GLY A 334 -15.89 2.58 -5.31
CA GLY A 334 -16.74 2.62 -6.48
C GLY A 334 -15.94 2.93 -7.75
N THR A 335 -16.10 4.14 -8.28
CA THR A 335 -15.37 4.65 -9.45
C THR A 335 -14.04 5.34 -9.12
N GLY A 336 -13.76 5.63 -7.84
CA GLY A 336 -12.52 6.22 -7.35
C GLY A 336 -11.33 5.26 -7.36
N ALA A 337 -10.12 5.78 -7.28
CA ALA A 337 -8.90 4.99 -7.21
C ALA A 337 -8.65 4.47 -5.79
N VAL A 338 -8.17 3.24 -5.69
CA VAL A 338 -7.65 2.66 -4.43
C VAL A 338 -6.15 2.52 -4.53
N THR A 339 -5.43 3.15 -3.60
CA THR A 339 -3.98 3.00 -3.44
C THR A 339 -3.67 2.38 -2.09
N VAL A 340 -2.97 1.25 -2.09
CA VAL A 340 -2.39 0.65 -0.88
C VAL A 340 -0.89 0.62 -1.03
N ARG A 341 -0.15 1.24 -0.12
CA ARG A 341 1.31 1.27 -0.20
C ARG A 341 1.91 1.08 1.18
N LEU A 342 2.78 0.09 1.30
CA LEU A 342 3.67 -0.09 2.43
C LEU A 342 5.10 0.24 1.97
N ASP A 343 5.62 1.37 2.43
CA ASP A 343 6.97 1.83 2.09
C ASP A 343 8.07 1.01 2.78
N ASP A 344 9.32 1.23 2.37
CA ASP A 344 10.54 0.72 3.01
C ASP A 344 10.90 1.42 4.33
N GLY A 345 10.19 2.50 4.68
CA GLY A 345 10.45 3.29 5.88
C GLY A 345 11.79 4.04 5.87
N ALA A 346 12.33 4.35 4.69
CA ALA A 346 13.63 5.01 4.54
C ALA A 346 13.79 6.24 5.46
N GLY A 347 14.97 6.34 6.06
CA GLY A 347 15.35 7.39 7.00
C GLY A 347 15.03 7.10 8.47
N LYS A 348 14.05 6.26 8.78
CA LYS A 348 13.63 5.99 10.16
C LYS A 348 14.59 5.04 10.89
N THR A 349 14.71 5.20 12.21
CA THR A 349 15.39 4.25 13.09
C THR A 349 14.67 2.90 13.06
N ASN A 350 13.35 2.91 13.25
CA ASN A 350 12.52 1.71 13.22
C ASN A 350 11.79 1.62 11.87
N ARG A 351 12.39 0.90 10.92
CA ARG A 351 11.89 0.79 9.53
C ARG A 351 11.41 -0.60 9.11
N ALA A 352 11.43 -1.57 10.03
CA ALA A 352 11.00 -2.93 9.73
C ALA A 352 9.58 -2.93 9.14
N ALA A 353 9.36 -3.79 8.16
CA ALA A 353 8.10 -3.89 7.44
C ALA A 353 7.74 -5.36 7.19
N GLY A 354 6.45 -5.65 7.26
CA GLY A 354 5.88 -6.96 7.05
C GLY A 354 4.98 -6.97 5.81
N ASP A 355 3.88 -7.69 5.94
CA ASP A 355 3.01 -7.98 4.80
C ASP A 355 2.02 -6.84 4.51
N VAL A 356 1.58 -6.79 3.26
CA VAL A 356 0.35 -6.12 2.85
C VAL A 356 -0.69 -7.20 2.61
N THR A 357 -1.73 -7.26 3.43
CA THR A 357 -2.79 -8.27 3.35
C THR A 357 -4.10 -7.65 2.88
N LEU A 358 -4.50 -7.99 1.66
CA LEU A 358 -5.69 -7.48 0.98
C LEU A 358 -6.83 -8.49 0.95
N ARG A 359 -8.05 -7.96 0.85
CA ARG A 359 -9.29 -8.73 0.67
C ARG A 359 -10.13 -8.11 -0.44
N SER A 360 -11.45 -8.14 -0.33
CA SER A 360 -12.34 -7.56 -1.33
C SER A 360 -12.10 -6.06 -1.48
N ILE A 361 -11.83 -5.63 -2.72
CA ILE A 361 -11.66 -4.23 -3.08
C ILE A 361 -12.49 -3.94 -4.32
N THR A 362 -13.26 -2.85 -4.31
CA THR A 362 -13.96 -2.29 -5.47
C THR A 362 -13.37 -0.91 -5.78
N ALA A 363 -12.94 -0.69 -7.02
CA ALA A 363 -12.32 0.57 -7.43
C ALA A 363 -12.53 0.89 -8.93
N GLY A 364 -12.26 2.13 -9.32
CA GLY A 364 -11.97 2.51 -10.70
C GLY A 364 -10.60 1.99 -11.13
N THR A 365 -9.57 2.25 -10.33
CA THR A 365 -8.23 1.67 -10.50
C THR A 365 -7.66 1.24 -9.15
N LEU A 366 -6.83 0.20 -9.15
CA LEU A 366 -6.20 -0.31 -7.94
C LEU A 366 -4.69 -0.38 -8.11
N THR A 367 -3.96 0.26 -7.21
CA THR A 367 -2.51 0.05 -7.04
C THR A 367 -2.24 -0.45 -5.64
N ALA A 368 -1.66 -1.64 -5.51
CA ALA A 368 -1.17 -2.16 -4.24
C ALA A 368 0.32 -2.44 -4.32
N GLN A 369 1.10 -1.79 -3.46
CA GLN A 369 2.53 -1.90 -3.41
C GLN A 369 3.00 -2.31 -2.01
N ASN A 370 3.76 -3.39 -1.94
CA ASN A 370 4.65 -3.68 -0.83
C ASN A 370 6.08 -3.39 -1.28
N ALA A 371 6.66 -2.25 -0.91
CA ALA A 371 7.98 -1.82 -1.39
C ALA A 371 9.16 -2.45 -0.61
N ASN A 372 8.87 -3.25 0.42
CA ASN A 372 9.89 -3.86 1.25
C ASN A 372 10.28 -5.26 0.74
N SER A 373 11.42 -5.79 1.20
CA SER A 373 11.96 -7.09 0.81
C SER A 373 11.75 -8.19 1.85
N THR A 374 11.02 -7.91 2.93
CA THR A 374 10.86 -8.81 4.09
C THR A 374 9.46 -9.40 4.20
N GLY A 375 8.42 -8.68 3.80
CA GLY A 375 7.04 -9.16 3.77
C GLY A 375 6.49 -9.28 2.36
N ASP A 376 5.39 -9.99 2.26
CA ASP A 376 4.74 -10.35 1.01
C ASP A 376 3.55 -9.43 0.70
N LEU A 377 3.07 -9.48 -0.55
CA LEU A 377 1.77 -8.95 -0.93
C LEU A 377 0.78 -10.10 -1.00
N VAL A 378 -0.14 -10.14 -0.05
CA VAL A 378 -1.05 -11.28 0.19
C VAL A 378 -2.47 -10.92 -0.26
N LEU A 379 -3.01 -11.66 -1.22
CA LEU A 379 -4.43 -11.65 -1.58
C LEU A 379 -5.11 -12.74 -0.77
N ALA A 380 -5.60 -12.39 0.42
CA ALA A 380 -6.02 -13.38 1.40
C ALA A 380 -7.38 -14.02 1.07
N SER A 381 -8.31 -13.25 0.52
CA SER A 381 -9.67 -13.72 0.16
C SER A 381 -10.40 -12.69 -0.70
N GLY A 382 -11.49 -13.09 -1.35
CA GLY A 382 -12.34 -12.16 -2.11
C GLY A 382 -11.72 -11.72 -3.43
N THR A 383 -12.33 -10.73 -4.06
CA THR A 383 -11.92 -10.23 -5.38
C THR A 383 -11.48 -8.77 -5.29
N LEU A 384 -10.34 -8.48 -5.90
CA LEU A 384 -9.85 -7.14 -6.17
C LEU A 384 -10.40 -6.75 -7.56
N ALA A 385 -11.45 -5.95 -7.58
CA ALA A 385 -12.18 -5.54 -8.78
C ALA A 385 -11.86 -4.08 -9.14
N ALA A 386 -11.44 -3.86 -10.39
CA ALA A 386 -11.20 -2.53 -10.94
C ALA A 386 -11.95 -2.34 -12.27
N SER A 387 -12.72 -1.27 -12.39
CA SER A 387 -13.60 -1.00 -13.56
C SER A 387 -12.94 -0.19 -14.68
N GLY A 388 -11.76 0.39 -14.43
CA GLY A 388 -11.02 1.25 -15.36
C GLY A 388 -10.44 0.51 -16.57
N THR A 389 -9.98 1.30 -17.54
CA THR A 389 -9.33 0.81 -18.77
C THR A 389 -7.79 0.82 -18.63
N GLY A 390 -7.09 0.22 -19.61
CA GLY A 390 -5.62 0.15 -19.57
C GLY A 390 -5.15 -0.78 -18.46
N THR A 391 -4.23 -0.31 -17.60
CA THR A 391 -3.80 -1.07 -16.40
C THR A 391 -4.69 -0.73 -15.22
N ALA A 392 -5.80 -1.47 -15.08
CA ALA A 392 -6.77 -1.21 -14.02
C ALA A 392 -6.30 -1.70 -12.65
N ILE A 393 -5.51 -2.78 -12.61
CA ILE A 393 -4.93 -3.33 -11.39
C ILE A 393 -3.41 -3.42 -11.53
N THR A 394 -2.69 -2.83 -10.57
CA THR A 394 -1.25 -2.98 -10.42
C THR A 394 -0.96 -3.55 -9.04
N LEU A 395 -0.38 -4.74 -8.98
CA LEU A 395 0.15 -5.33 -7.76
C LEU A 395 1.67 -5.31 -7.85
N ALA A 396 2.37 -4.79 -6.85
CA ALA A 396 3.82 -4.74 -6.84
C ALA A 396 4.38 -5.17 -5.48
N SER A 397 5.14 -6.26 -5.47
CA SER A 397 5.81 -6.76 -4.28
C SER A 397 7.33 -6.68 -4.45
N GLY A 398 8.01 -6.14 -3.45
CA GLY A 398 9.46 -6.21 -3.29
C GLY A 398 9.94 -7.59 -2.84
N ARG A 399 9.02 -8.54 -2.62
CA ARG A 399 9.29 -9.95 -2.33
C ARG A 399 8.36 -10.86 -3.15
N ASN A 400 7.39 -11.53 -2.52
CA ASN A 400 6.49 -12.47 -3.18
C ASN A 400 5.07 -11.89 -3.29
N VAL A 401 4.31 -12.43 -4.24
CA VAL A 401 2.86 -12.30 -4.32
C VAL A 401 2.22 -13.62 -3.95
N VAL A 402 1.37 -13.60 -2.92
CA VAL A 402 0.72 -14.80 -2.37
C VAL A 402 -0.80 -14.67 -2.55
N ASN A 403 -1.35 -15.40 -3.52
CA ASN A 403 -2.77 -15.46 -3.79
C ASN A 403 -3.41 -16.70 -3.14
N ALA A 404 -4.12 -16.48 -2.04
CA ALA A 404 -4.96 -17.47 -1.37
C ALA A 404 -6.45 -17.37 -1.79
N ALA A 405 -6.83 -16.32 -2.53
CA ALA A 405 -8.21 -16.07 -2.95
C ALA A 405 -8.65 -16.88 -4.20
N GLY A 406 -7.71 -17.53 -4.89
CA GLY A 406 -7.99 -18.41 -6.02
C GLY A 406 -7.99 -17.70 -7.39
N ALA A 407 -8.49 -18.38 -8.43
CA ALA A 407 -8.39 -17.91 -9.81
C ALA A 407 -9.19 -16.61 -10.10
N ALA A 408 -10.19 -16.30 -9.28
CA ALA A 408 -11.03 -15.10 -9.39
C ALA A 408 -10.56 -13.94 -8.49
N ALA A 409 -9.34 -14.00 -7.98
CA ALA A 409 -8.80 -12.99 -7.07
C ALA A 409 -8.70 -11.59 -7.70
N LEU A 410 -8.50 -11.50 -9.02
CA LEU A 410 -8.37 -10.25 -9.77
C LEU A 410 -9.44 -10.14 -10.85
N SER A 411 -10.14 -9.01 -10.91
CA SER A 411 -11.15 -8.72 -11.94
C SER A 411 -10.95 -7.33 -12.54
N ALA A 412 -10.58 -7.28 -13.82
CA ALA A 412 -10.36 -6.05 -14.58
C ALA A 412 -11.08 -6.13 -15.94
N PRO A 413 -12.43 -6.16 -15.98
CA PRO A 413 -13.20 -6.50 -17.19
C PRO A 413 -12.97 -5.55 -18.38
N ASN A 414 -12.65 -4.28 -18.11
CA ASN A 414 -12.41 -3.25 -19.12
C ASN A 414 -10.91 -2.96 -19.35
N GLY A 415 -10.03 -3.68 -18.67
CA GLY A 415 -8.60 -3.41 -18.64
C GLY A 415 -7.76 -4.67 -18.51
N ARG A 416 -6.59 -4.53 -17.88
CA ARG A 416 -5.68 -5.63 -17.53
C ARG A 416 -5.21 -5.49 -16.09
N PHE A 417 -4.66 -6.57 -15.56
CA PHE A 417 -3.79 -6.53 -14.39
C PHE A 417 -2.32 -6.72 -14.75
N LEU A 418 -1.45 -6.04 -14.01
CA LEU A 418 -0.01 -6.30 -13.99
C LEU A 418 0.43 -6.64 -12.57
N VAL A 419 1.11 -7.77 -12.42
CA VAL A 419 1.63 -8.25 -11.14
C VAL A 419 3.14 -8.25 -11.19
N TYR A 420 3.77 -7.46 -10.34
CA TYR A 420 5.21 -7.35 -10.17
C TYR A 420 5.65 -8.07 -8.90
N SER A 421 6.70 -8.90 -9.01
CA SER A 421 7.35 -9.54 -7.87
C SER A 421 8.85 -9.72 -8.13
N THR A 422 9.57 -10.29 -7.17
CA THR A 422 11.01 -10.54 -7.32
C THR A 422 11.30 -11.69 -8.28
N SER A 423 10.59 -12.81 -8.14
CA SER A 423 10.86 -14.05 -8.87
C SER A 423 9.61 -14.94 -8.90
N PRO A 424 9.35 -15.66 -10.01
CA PRO A 424 8.22 -16.59 -10.07
C PRO A 424 8.31 -17.72 -9.04
N ALA A 425 9.51 -18.09 -8.59
CA ALA A 425 9.71 -19.20 -7.66
C ALA A 425 9.19 -18.92 -6.24
N GLY A 426 9.05 -17.64 -5.87
CA GLY A 426 8.52 -17.22 -4.57
C GLY A 426 7.01 -16.98 -4.57
N ASP A 427 6.41 -16.84 -5.75
CA ASP A 427 5.00 -16.47 -5.89
C ASP A 427 4.07 -17.68 -5.76
N THR A 428 2.90 -17.46 -5.17
CA THR A 428 1.78 -18.40 -5.20
C THR A 428 0.64 -17.75 -5.97
N LEU A 429 0.43 -18.12 -7.24
CA LEU A 429 -0.55 -17.45 -8.11
C LEU A 429 -2.00 -17.89 -7.88
N GLY A 430 -2.25 -18.97 -7.15
CA GLY A 430 -3.61 -19.40 -6.78
C GLY A 430 -4.53 -19.69 -7.99
N GLY A 431 -3.97 -20.05 -9.15
CA GLY A 431 -4.73 -20.26 -10.38
C GLY A 431 -4.95 -19.01 -11.25
N LEU A 432 -4.36 -17.86 -10.89
CA LEU A 432 -4.30 -16.71 -11.79
C LEU A 432 -3.50 -17.07 -13.05
N THR A 433 -4.01 -16.63 -14.19
CA THR A 433 -3.37 -16.82 -15.49
C THR A 433 -3.05 -15.47 -16.12
N GLY A 434 -1.97 -15.45 -16.90
CA GLY A 434 -1.46 -14.25 -17.58
C GLY A 434 -1.27 -14.54 -19.05
N ALA A 435 -1.45 -13.52 -19.88
CA ALA A 435 -1.19 -13.58 -21.31
C ALA A 435 0.32 -13.55 -21.61
N PHE A 436 1.13 -12.93 -20.74
CA PHE A 436 2.58 -12.86 -20.90
C PHE A 436 3.31 -12.79 -19.56
N ARG A 437 4.62 -13.05 -19.61
CA ARG A 437 5.55 -12.73 -18.52
C ARG A 437 6.78 -11.97 -19.01
N ARG A 438 7.43 -11.21 -18.11
CA ARG A 438 8.71 -10.54 -18.34
C ARG A 438 9.64 -10.68 -17.15
N PHE A 439 10.93 -10.76 -17.42
CA PHE A 439 12.03 -10.77 -16.47
C PHE A 439 12.85 -9.48 -16.58
N SER A 440 13.77 -9.26 -15.64
CA SER A 440 14.56 -8.03 -15.55
C SER A 440 13.66 -6.77 -15.55
N CYS A 441 12.52 -6.88 -14.87
CA CYS A 441 11.44 -5.91 -14.88
C CYS A 441 11.02 -5.59 -13.45
N ALA A 442 11.78 -4.69 -12.81
CA ALA A 442 11.43 -4.19 -11.49
C ALA A 442 10.32 -3.14 -11.59
N TYR A 443 9.42 -3.09 -10.61
CA TYR A 443 8.38 -2.06 -10.55
C TYR A 443 9.01 -0.66 -10.46
N GLY A 444 8.62 0.24 -11.36
CA GLY A 444 9.21 1.58 -11.50
C GLY A 444 10.62 1.62 -12.10
N GLY A 445 11.19 0.46 -12.47
CA GLY A 445 12.51 0.34 -13.10
C GLY A 445 12.44 0.13 -14.61
N SER A 446 13.59 -0.17 -15.22
CA SER A 446 13.65 -0.60 -16.61
C SER A 446 12.98 -1.95 -16.79
N CYS A 447 12.32 -2.14 -17.93
CA CYS A 447 11.66 -3.38 -18.30
C CYS A 447 11.76 -3.59 -19.81
N PRO A 448 11.97 -4.83 -20.29
CA PRO A 448 11.80 -5.14 -21.71
C PRO A 448 10.40 -4.75 -22.19
N SER A 449 10.25 -4.44 -23.49
CA SER A 449 8.93 -4.14 -24.03
C SER A 449 7.97 -5.34 -23.89
N PHE A 450 6.71 -5.06 -23.60
CA PHE A 450 5.67 -6.07 -23.44
C PHE A 450 4.34 -5.60 -24.06
N PRO A 451 3.41 -6.53 -24.35
CA PRO A 451 2.15 -6.21 -25.02
C PRO A 451 1.33 -5.13 -24.29
N ALA A 452 0.67 -4.27 -25.06
CA ALA A 452 -0.23 -3.25 -24.51
C ALA A 452 -1.55 -3.80 -23.97
N ALA A 453 -1.88 -5.07 -24.26
CA ALA A 453 -3.09 -5.75 -23.80
C ALA A 453 -2.76 -7.12 -23.21
N GLY A 454 -3.70 -7.66 -22.44
CA GLY A 454 -3.55 -8.93 -21.73
C GLY A 454 -2.91 -8.79 -20.36
N ASN A 455 -3.22 -9.73 -19.47
CA ASN A 455 -2.73 -9.74 -18.11
C ASN A 455 -1.25 -10.16 -18.06
N GLY A 456 -0.45 -9.52 -17.22
CA GLY A 456 1.00 -9.70 -17.22
C GLY A 456 1.60 -10.02 -15.85
N PHE A 457 2.58 -10.92 -15.84
CA PHE A 457 3.45 -11.15 -14.69
C PHE A 457 4.86 -10.63 -14.97
N LEU A 458 5.40 -9.79 -14.09
CA LEU A 458 6.66 -9.10 -14.30
C LEU A 458 7.58 -9.34 -13.11
N TYR A 459 8.81 -9.76 -13.39
CA TYR A 459 9.74 -10.24 -12.38
C TYR A 459 11.02 -9.42 -12.42
N ALA A 460 11.50 -8.99 -11.25
CA ALA A 460 12.75 -8.25 -11.13
C ALA A 460 13.98 -9.12 -11.45
N ALA A 461 13.91 -10.44 -11.19
CA ALA A 461 15.02 -11.36 -11.44
C ALA A 461 15.41 -11.44 -12.92
N THR A 462 16.71 -11.62 -13.17
CA THR A 462 17.31 -11.84 -14.49
C THR A 462 17.79 -13.29 -14.62
N PRO A 463 16.91 -14.24 -15.00
CA PRO A 463 17.31 -15.62 -15.26
C PRO A 463 18.30 -15.68 -16.42
N GLN A 464 19.21 -16.66 -16.38
CA GLN A 464 20.28 -16.81 -17.37
C GLN A 464 20.00 -17.97 -18.32
N LEU A 465 20.08 -17.72 -19.62
CA LEU A 465 20.17 -18.76 -20.64
C LEU A 465 21.63 -19.06 -20.93
N THR A 466 21.96 -20.34 -21.05
CA THR A 466 23.31 -20.79 -21.45
C THR A 466 23.30 -21.16 -22.92
N ALA A 467 24.09 -20.44 -23.71
CA ALA A 467 24.34 -20.74 -25.12
C ALA A 467 25.56 -21.66 -25.25
N THR A 468 25.34 -22.85 -25.79
CA THR A 468 26.38 -23.87 -26.01
C THR A 468 26.57 -24.09 -27.50
N PRO A 469 27.80 -23.93 -28.04
CA PRO A 469 28.07 -24.21 -29.44
C PRO A 469 27.77 -25.68 -29.77
N ALA A 470 27.18 -25.92 -30.95
CA ALA A 470 27.01 -27.28 -31.45
C ALA A 470 28.37 -27.97 -31.70
N ALA A 471 28.34 -29.22 -32.13
CA ALA A 471 29.51 -29.89 -32.73
C ALA A 471 29.47 -29.75 -34.26
N LEU A 472 30.63 -29.58 -34.90
CA LEU A 472 30.75 -29.60 -36.36
C LEU A 472 31.00 -31.01 -36.88
N PRO A 473 30.64 -31.29 -38.14
CA PRO A 473 31.12 -32.48 -38.82
C PRO A 473 32.66 -32.58 -38.74
N PRO A 474 33.22 -33.80 -38.63
CA PRO A 474 34.66 -33.97 -38.57
C PRO A 474 35.32 -33.47 -39.85
N LEU A 475 36.46 -32.80 -39.69
CA LEU A 475 37.33 -32.35 -40.76
C LEU A 475 38.44 -33.36 -41.00
N THR A 476 39.03 -33.32 -42.19
CA THR A 476 40.27 -34.03 -42.49
C THR A 476 41.44 -33.06 -42.37
N TYR A 477 42.61 -33.55 -41.96
CA TYR A 477 43.81 -32.72 -41.86
C TYR A 477 44.10 -31.97 -43.18
N GLY A 478 44.26 -30.65 -43.07
CA GLY A 478 44.47 -29.73 -44.19
C GLY A 478 43.19 -29.11 -44.78
N ASP A 479 42.00 -29.51 -44.31
CA ASP A 479 40.76 -28.84 -44.68
C ASP A 479 40.72 -27.40 -44.15
N ALA A 480 40.04 -26.52 -44.89
CA ALA A 480 39.84 -25.13 -44.48
C ALA A 480 39.07 -25.04 -43.15
N ALA A 481 39.36 -24.00 -42.36
CA ALA A 481 38.58 -23.72 -41.17
C ALA A 481 37.11 -23.43 -41.55
N PRO A 482 36.13 -24.01 -40.84
CA PRO A 482 34.73 -23.82 -41.14
C PRO A 482 34.30 -22.38 -40.81
N ALA A 483 33.33 -21.86 -41.56
CA ALA A 483 32.74 -20.57 -41.25
C ALA A 483 31.92 -20.66 -39.96
N LEU A 484 32.30 -19.88 -38.95
CA LEU A 484 31.65 -19.88 -37.63
C LEU A 484 30.60 -18.77 -37.44
N ALA A 485 30.36 -17.95 -38.46
CA ALA A 485 29.32 -16.94 -38.45
C ALA A 485 27.94 -17.61 -38.52
N GLY A 486 27.06 -17.36 -37.55
CA GLY A 486 25.76 -18.04 -37.46
C GLY A 486 25.86 -19.52 -37.09
N TYR A 487 27.02 -19.95 -36.59
CA TYR A 487 27.25 -21.34 -36.20
C TYR A 487 26.25 -21.78 -35.12
N GLY A 488 25.55 -22.89 -35.40
CA GLY A 488 24.42 -23.38 -34.59
C GLY A 488 24.77 -23.58 -33.12
N TYR A 489 23.81 -23.24 -32.26
CA TYR A 489 23.92 -23.36 -30.81
C TYR A 489 22.65 -23.98 -30.24
N THR A 490 22.77 -24.55 -29.05
CA THR A 490 21.63 -24.89 -28.22
C THR A 490 21.53 -23.89 -27.06
N LEU A 491 20.29 -23.59 -26.66
CA LEU A 491 20.02 -22.79 -25.47
C LEU A 491 19.38 -23.68 -24.42
N SER A 492 19.83 -23.50 -23.17
CA SER A 492 19.27 -24.16 -22.00
C SER A 492 19.05 -23.14 -20.87
N GLY A 493 18.20 -23.47 -19.90
CA GLY A 493 17.88 -22.59 -18.76
C GLY A 493 16.54 -21.86 -18.85
N TYR A 494 15.68 -22.20 -19.82
CA TYR A 494 14.33 -21.65 -19.90
C TYR A 494 13.52 -21.97 -18.63
N LEU A 495 12.75 -20.99 -18.15
CA LEU A 495 11.84 -21.17 -17.02
C LEU A 495 10.41 -21.49 -17.51
N GLY A 496 9.80 -22.51 -16.90
CA GLY A 496 8.42 -22.90 -17.21
C GLY A 496 8.25 -23.37 -18.65
N ALA A 497 7.32 -22.75 -19.36
CA ALA A 497 7.00 -23.08 -20.76
C ALA A 497 7.70 -22.17 -21.79
N ASP A 498 8.68 -21.36 -21.37
CA ASP A 498 9.39 -20.47 -22.31
C ASP A 498 10.24 -21.26 -23.31
N ALA A 499 10.33 -20.77 -24.55
CA ALA A 499 11.17 -21.33 -25.59
C ALA A 499 12.00 -20.26 -26.32
N ALA A 500 12.95 -20.71 -27.16
CA ALA A 500 13.87 -19.83 -27.88
C ALA A 500 13.17 -18.79 -28.76
N ALA A 501 12.09 -19.21 -29.45
CA ALA A 501 11.30 -18.36 -30.34
C ALA A 501 10.66 -17.17 -29.62
N ASP A 502 10.38 -17.32 -28.32
CA ASP A 502 9.75 -16.28 -27.51
C ASP A 502 10.77 -15.30 -26.93
N ALA A 503 12.03 -15.75 -26.80
CA ALA A 503 12.98 -15.19 -25.85
C ALA A 503 14.24 -14.60 -26.46
N VAL A 504 14.61 -14.86 -27.72
CA VAL A 504 15.95 -14.53 -28.24
C VAL A 504 15.92 -13.86 -29.60
N THR A 505 16.71 -12.80 -29.75
CA THR A 505 17.05 -12.17 -31.02
C THR A 505 18.56 -12.01 -31.16
N GLY A 506 19.04 -11.87 -32.40
CA GLY A 506 20.47 -11.76 -32.72
C GLY A 506 21.10 -13.08 -33.15
N SER A 507 22.40 -13.02 -33.46
CA SER A 507 23.18 -14.13 -34.02
C SER A 507 24.54 -14.20 -33.35
N LEU A 508 24.99 -15.40 -33.02
CA LEU A 508 26.33 -15.61 -32.47
C LEU A 508 27.36 -15.88 -33.58
N SER A 509 28.59 -15.48 -33.33
CA SER A 509 29.75 -15.85 -34.15
C SER A 509 30.75 -16.59 -33.27
N GLY A 510 31.09 -17.81 -33.68
CA GLY A 510 32.07 -18.64 -32.99
C GLY A 510 33.51 -18.24 -33.34
N THR A 511 34.44 -18.60 -32.47
CA THR A 511 35.88 -18.57 -32.71
C THR A 511 36.46 -19.95 -32.39
N THR A 512 37.56 -20.28 -33.05
CA THR A 512 38.29 -21.52 -32.82
C THR A 512 39.80 -21.27 -32.97
N PRO A 513 40.65 -21.98 -32.23
CA PRO A 513 42.09 -21.98 -32.49
C PRO A 513 42.47 -22.81 -33.73
N TYR A 514 41.55 -23.60 -34.29
CA TYR A 514 41.82 -24.37 -35.51
C TYR A 514 42.06 -23.47 -36.73
N ALA A 515 43.16 -23.73 -37.44
CA ALA A 515 43.43 -23.23 -38.78
C ALA A 515 43.83 -24.38 -39.71
N ALA A 516 43.69 -24.21 -41.03
CA ALA A 516 44.13 -25.21 -41.99
C ALA A 516 45.62 -25.56 -41.76
N GLY A 517 45.92 -26.86 -41.62
CA GLY A 517 47.26 -27.37 -41.27
C GLY A 517 47.54 -27.52 -39.77
N SER A 518 46.56 -27.21 -38.89
CA SER A 518 46.64 -27.59 -37.47
C SER A 518 46.59 -29.12 -37.33
N ASP A 519 47.30 -29.67 -36.35
CA ASP A 519 47.47 -31.11 -36.18
C ASP A 519 46.15 -31.86 -35.94
N VAL A 520 46.14 -33.17 -36.19
CA VAL A 520 45.00 -34.06 -35.90
C VAL A 520 44.66 -33.99 -34.41
N GLY A 521 43.38 -33.85 -34.08
CA GLY A 521 42.91 -33.66 -32.71
C GLY A 521 41.56 -32.95 -32.61
N THR A 522 41.22 -32.53 -31.40
CA THR A 522 39.99 -31.79 -31.11
C THR A 522 40.29 -30.34 -30.78
N TYR A 523 39.48 -29.42 -31.32
CA TYR A 523 39.63 -27.98 -31.13
C TYR A 523 38.34 -27.39 -30.59
N ALA A 524 38.50 -26.47 -29.63
CA ALA A 524 37.38 -25.81 -29.01
C ALA A 524 36.68 -24.83 -29.97
N VAL A 525 35.37 -24.68 -29.79
CA VAL A 525 34.60 -23.56 -30.32
C VAL A 525 34.09 -22.73 -29.14
N THR A 526 34.29 -21.42 -29.21
CA THR A 526 33.85 -20.45 -28.20
C THR A 526 33.04 -19.34 -28.83
N TYR A 527 32.05 -18.78 -28.13
CA TYR A 527 31.32 -17.60 -28.60
C TYR A 527 31.84 -16.31 -27.99
N ALA A 528 31.81 -15.23 -28.77
CA ALA A 528 31.96 -13.88 -28.23
C ALA A 528 30.69 -13.46 -27.49
N SER A 529 30.84 -12.80 -26.34
CA SER A 529 29.71 -12.35 -25.52
C SER A 529 28.99 -11.13 -26.11
N GLY A 530 27.67 -11.02 -25.87
CA GLY A 530 26.92 -9.78 -26.09
C GLY A 530 26.15 -9.67 -27.41
N ALA A 531 26.12 -10.73 -28.23
CA ALA A 531 25.42 -10.70 -29.52
C ALA A 531 23.94 -11.14 -29.46
N LEU A 532 23.49 -11.71 -28.34
CA LEU A 532 22.10 -12.12 -28.13
C LEU A 532 21.38 -11.09 -27.25
N ALA A 533 20.11 -10.84 -27.58
CA ALA A 533 19.19 -10.03 -26.77
C ALA A 533 17.93 -10.85 -26.44
N SER A 534 17.25 -10.47 -25.35
CA SER A 534 16.03 -11.16 -24.93
C SER A 534 14.81 -10.24 -24.84
N SER A 535 13.78 -10.55 -25.62
CA SER A 535 12.44 -9.95 -25.54
C SER A 535 11.72 -10.27 -24.23
N LEU A 536 12.06 -11.39 -23.59
CA LEU A 536 11.50 -11.79 -22.29
C LEU A 536 12.31 -11.26 -21.10
N GLY A 537 13.53 -10.75 -21.32
CA GLY A 537 14.40 -10.21 -20.26
C GLY A 537 15.36 -11.21 -19.62
N TYR A 538 15.68 -12.31 -20.31
CA TYR A 538 16.76 -13.22 -19.89
C TYR A 538 18.14 -12.59 -20.10
N GLY A 539 19.09 -12.92 -19.22
CA GLY A 539 20.52 -12.75 -19.47
C GLY A 539 21.11 -13.94 -20.22
N PHE A 540 22.34 -13.79 -20.73
CA PHE A 540 23.04 -14.83 -21.47
C PHE A 540 24.41 -15.14 -20.89
N THR A 541 24.69 -16.43 -20.78
CA THR A 541 26.01 -16.97 -20.50
C THR A 541 26.46 -17.81 -21.69
N TYR A 542 27.76 -17.83 -21.96
CA TYR A 542 28.33 -18.44 -23.16
C TYR A 542 29.30 -19.54 -22.75
N ALA A 543 28.95 -20.79 -23.07
CA ALA A 543 29.79 -21.93 -22.78
C ALA A 543 30.82 -22.17 -23.91
N SER A 544 31.97 -22.74 -23.57
CA SER A 544 32.90 -23.30 -24.56
C SER A 544 32.49 -24.73 -24.92
N ASN A 545 32.67 -25.13 -26.17
CA ASN A 545 32.61 -26.54 -26.57
C ASN A 545 34.02 -27.03 -26.95
N PRO A 546 34.77 -27.70 -26.05
CA PRO A 546 36.14 -28.16 -26.30
C PRO A 546 36.28 -29.17 -27.46
N GLY A 547 35.22 -29.91 -27.77
CA GLY A 547 35.15 -30.86 -28.88
C GLY A 547 34.42 -30.32 -30.10
N GLY A 548 34.29 -28.99 -30.23
CA GLY A 548 33.50 -28.36 -31.28
C GLY A 548 33.96 -28.71 -32.69
N ILE A 549 35.27 -28.91 -32.90
CA ILE A 549 35.86 -29.41 -34.16
C ILE A 549 36.70 -30.64 -33.87
N THR A 550 36.51 -31.69 -34.65
CA THR A 550 37.38 -32.87 -34.66
C THR A 550 38.07 -32.97 -36.00
N VAL A 551 39.40 -33.11 -36.01
CA VAL A 551 40.22 -33.23 -37.22
C VAL A 551 40.81 -34.63 -37.26
N GLY A 552 40.42 -35.42 -38.26
CA GLY A 552 40.94 -36.76 -38.53
C GLY A 552 42.16 -36.76 -39.45
N GLN A 553 42.85 -37.90 -39.51
CA GLN A 553 44.03 -38.06 -40.36
C GLN A 553 43.67 -37.98 -41.85
N LYS A 554 44.58 -37.40 -42.64
CA LYS A 554 44.46 -37.38 -44.11
C LYS A 554 45.02 -38.67 -44.70
N THR A 555 44.26 -39.31 -45.58
CA THR A 555 44.71 -40.49 -46.30
C THR A 555 45.73 -40.13 -47.38
N LEU A 556 46.89 -40.77 -47.34
CA LEU A 556 47.95 -40.71 -48.35
C LEU A 556 47.97 -42.00 -49.15
N THR A 557 48.31 -41.89 -50.43
CA THR A 557 48.41 -43.02 -51.35
C THR A 557 49.88 -43.34 -51.62
N PRO A 558 50.39 -44.51 -51.19
CA PRO A 558 51.71 -44.98 -51.58
C PRO A 558 51.67 -45.51 -53.02
N SER A 559 52.72 -45.26 -53.80
CA SER A 559 52.86 -45.79 -55.15
C SER A 559 54.27 -46.33 -55.40
N LEU A 560 54.38 -47.36 -56.22
CA LEU A 560 55.68 -47.87 -56.67
C LEU A 560 56.23 -46.97 -57.79
N LEU A 561 57.53 -46.74 -57.75
CA LEU A 561 58.30 -45.99 -58.73
C LEU A 561 59.33 -46.89 -59.42
N GLY A 562 59.43 -46.74 -60.75
CA GLY A 562 60.41 -47.45 -61.56
C GLY A 562 60.22 -48.97 -61.58
N ALA A 563 61.20 -49.67 -62.14
CA ALA A 563 61.23 -51.13 -62.17
C ALA A 563 61.97 -51.68 -60.95
N VAL A 564 61.32 -52.58 -60.19
CA VAL A 564 61.98 -53.36 -59.14
C VAL A 564 62.48 -54.67 -59.76
N VAL A 565 63.80 -54.79 -59.90
CA VAL A 565 64.43 -55.95 -60.57
C VAL A 565 65.33 -56.72 -59.61
N LYS A 566 65.33 -58.04 -59.73
CA LYS A 566 66.25 -58.93 -59.01
C LYS A 566 66.67 -60.12 -59.89
N PRO A 567 67.86 -60.71 -59.65
CA PRO A 567 68.18 -62.05 -60.13
C PRO A 567 67.19 -63.07 -59.58
N TYR A 568 66.88 -64.11 -60.35
CA TYR A 568 65.99 -65.19 -59.88
C TYR A 568 66.67 -66.01 -58.79
N ASP A 569 66.00 -66.16 -57.64
CA ASP A 569 66.47 -66.90 -56.47
C ASP A 569 65.40 -67.84 -55.88
N GLY A 570 64.24 -67.97 -56.53
CA GLY A 570 63.16 -68.88 -56.13
C GLY A 570 62.21 -68.36 -55.06
N ASP A 571 62.41 -67.13 -54.56
CA ASP A 571 61.46 -66.44 -53.67
C ASP A 571 60.61 -65.39 -54.43
N ALA A 572 59.58 -64.88 -53.77
CA ALA A 572 58.74 -63.79 -54.30
C ALA A 572 59.06 -62.43 -53.65
N THR A 573 60.14 -62.31 -52.88
CA THR A 573 60.48 -61.11 -52.12
C THR A 573 61.05 -60.03 -53.03
N ALA A 574 60.46 -58.84 -52.96
CA ALA A 574 60.92 -57.63 -53.61
C ALA A 574 61.65 -56.74 -52.60
N ALA A 575 62.94 -56.46 -52.86
CA ALA A 575 63.69 -55.48 -52.09
C ALA A 575 63.33 -54.07 -52.59
N LEU A 576 62.78 -53.24 -51.71
CA LEU A 576 62.41 -51.86 -52.04
C LEU A 576 63.42 -50.90 -51.40
N ALA A 577 64.09 -50.10 -52.23
CA ALA A 577 64.88 -48.96 -51.78
C ALA A 577 64.05 -47.67 -51.79
N ALA A 578 64.53 -46.61 -51.15
CA ALA A 578 63.82 -45.33 -51.07
C ALA A 578 63.42 -44.73 -52.43
N GLY A 579 64.16 -45.04 -53.50
CA GLY A 579 63.81 -44.62 -54.86
C GLY A 579 62.71 -45.44 -55.55
N ASN A 580 62.25 -46.54 -54.94
CA ASN A 580 61.25 -47.44 -55.51
C ASN A 580 59.81 -47.09 -55.11
N TYR A 581 59.59 -46.07 -54.30
CA TYR A 581 58.25 -45.68 -53.89
C TYR A 581 58.11 -44.18 -53.71
N ALA A 582 56.90 -43.69 -53.91
CA ALA A 582 56.49 -42.32 -53.67
C ALA A 582 55.24 -42.27 -52.80
N LEU A 583 55.00 -41.08 -52.26
CA LEU A 583 53.85 -40.77 -51.45
C LEU A 583 53.12 -39.60 -52.08
N ALA A 584 51.82 -39.77 -52.35
CA ALA A 584 50.96 -38.74 -52.92
C ALA A 584 49.90 -38.29 -51.91
N GLY A 585 49.47 -37.02 -52.02
CA GLY A 585 48.38 -36.46 -51.21
C GLY A 585 48.81 -35.60 -50.01
N LEU A 586 50.10 -35.27 -49.88
CA LEU A 586 50.61 -34.39 -48.83
C LEU A 586 49.91 -33.02 -48.86
N TYR A 587 49.64 -32.48 -47.68
CA TYR A 587 49.11 -31.13 -47.54
C TYR A 587 50.25 -30.10 -47.67
N GLY A 588 50.12 -29.16 -48.61
CA GLY A 588 51.05 -28.05 -48.78
C GLY A 588 52.49 -28.51 -48.97
N THR A 589 53.37 -28.10 -48.05
CA THR A 589 54.82 -28.39 -48.07
C THR A 589 55.23 -29.30 -46.91
N ASP A 590 54.29 -30.05 -46.34
CA ASP A 590 54.55 -30.94 -45.22
C ASP A 590 55.66 -31.94 -45.52
N SER A 591 56.58 -32.08 -44.56
CA SER A 591 57.66 -33.06 -44.64
C SER A 591 57.25 -34.38 -44.00
N VAL A 592 56.91 -35.35 -44.83
CA VAL A 592 56.56 -36.72 -44.43
C VAL A 592 57.22 -37.70 -45.41
N THR A 593 57.91 -38.71 -44.88
CA THR A 593 58.60 -39.74 -45.65
C THR A 593 57.91 -41.09 -45.50
N LEU A 594 57.80 -41.84 -46.60
CA LEU A 594 57.37 -43.23 -46.61
C LEU A 594 58.58 -44.15 -46.40
N SER A 595 58.39 -45.24 -45.68
CA SER A 595 59.31 -46.39 -45.67
C SER A 595 58.52 -47.68 -45.86
N ALA A 596 59.13 -48.66 -46.50
CA ALA A 596 58.59 -50.00 -46.67
C ALA A 596 59.59 -51.01 -46.09
N ALA A 597 59.13 -51.95 -45.27
CA ALA A 597 59.97 -53.06 -44.80
C ALA A 597 60.36 -54.01 -45.95
N GLY A 598 59.56 -54.05 -47.01
CA GLY A 598 59.84 -54.77 -48.26
C GLY A 598 58.65 -54.75 -49.22
N GLY A 599 58.64 -55.66 -50.18
CA GLY A 599 57.48 -55.97 -51.02
C GLY A 599 57.47 -57.43 -51.46
N SER A 600 56.42 -57.83 -52.17
CA SER A 600 56.32 -59.16 -52.78
C SER A 600 55.90 -59.04 -54.23
N TYR A 601 56.56 -59.77 -55.12
CA TYR A 601 56.07 -60.05 -56.46
C TYR A 601 54.82 -60.95 -56.39
N ASP A 602 53.95 -60.85 -57.39
CA ASP A 602 52.74 -61.68 -57.53
C ASP A 602 53.03 -63.18 -57.64
N THR A 603 54.18 -63.54 -58.22
CA THR A 603 54.59 -64.90 -58.53
C THR A 603 56.12 -65.03 -58.46
N LYS A 604 56.61 -66.20 -58.05
CA LYS A 604 58.05 -66.50 -58.08
C LYS A 604 58.63 -66.72 -59.48
N ALA A 605 57.79 -66.92 -60.50
CA ALA A 605 58.26 -67.28 -61.84
C ALA A 605 58.96 -66.11 -62.56
N VAL A 606 60.05 -66.40 -63.30
CA VAL A 606 60.75 -65.41 -64.12
C VAL A 606 59.80 -64.75 -65.12
N GLY A 607 59.88 -63.43 -65.27
CA GLY A 607 59.11 -62.69 -66.28
C GLY A 607 59.13 -61.18 -66.05
N THR A 608 58.63 -60.43 -67.02
CA THR A 608 58.43 -58.96 -66.95
C THR A 608 56.99 -58.61 -66.59
N GLY A 609 56.74 -57.42 -66.05
CA GLY A 609 55.38 -56.95 -65.75
C GLY A 609 54.73 -57.59 -64.52
N LYS A 610 55.54 -58.14 -63.61
CA LYS A 610 55.09 -58.71 -62.33
C LYS A 610 54.56 -57.60 -61.43
N ALA A 611 53.37 -57.78 -60.85
CA ALA A 611 52.84 -56.86 -59.86
C ALA A 611 53.66 -56.99 -58.56
N VAL A 612 53.98 -55.85 -57.93
CA VAL A 612 54.64 -55.81 -56.63
C VAL A 612 53.68 -55.19 -55.62
N THR A 613 53.51 -55.85 -54.47
CA THR A 613 52.71 -55.36 -53.36
C THR A 613 53.62 -54.96 -52.21
N PHE A 614 53.36 -53.81 -51.59
CA PHE A 614 54.11 -53.34 -50.42
C PHE A 614 53.94 -54.25 -49.20
N SER A 615 54.97 -54.32 -48.34
CA SER A 615 54.87 -54.89 -47.00
C SER A 615 55.50 -53.97 -45.95
N GLY A 616 54.82 -53.86 -44.80
CA GLY A 616 55.31 -53.09 -43.64
C GLY A 616 55.52 -51.60 -43.93
N LEU A 617 54.54 -50.93 -44.55
CA LEU A 617 54.61 -49.49 -44.77
C LEU A 617 54.56 -48.71 -43.44
N SER A 618 55.39 -47.69 -43.31
CA SER A 618 55.31 -46.74 -42.20
C SER A 618 55.66 -45.32 -42.63
N LEU A 619 55.07 -44.34 -41.95
CA LEU A 619 55.31 -42.92 -42.17
C LEU A 619 56.22 -42.38 -41.08
N ALA A 620 57.13 -41.48 -41.45
CA ALA A 620 58.02 -40.76 -40.53
C ALA A 620 58.12 -39.27 -40.89
N GLY A 621 58.58 -38.47 -39.94
CA GLY A 621 58.75 -37.03 -40.09
C GLY A 621 57.84 -36.20 -39.16
N PRO A 622 58.03 -34.88 -39.08
CA PRO A 622 57.37 -34.03 -38.08
C PRO A 622 55.84 -34.03 -38.15
N LYS A 623 55.27 -34.25 -39.33
CA LYS A 623 53.82 -34.23 -39.56
C LYS A 623 53.22 -35.62 -39.82
N ALA A 624 53.99 -36.70 -39.67
CA ALA A 624 53.54 -38.05 -40.01
C ALA A 624 52.29 -38.49 -39.23
N ALA A 625 52.13 -38.05 -37.98
CA ALA A 625 50.97 -38.36 -37.14
C ALA A 625 49.64 -37.82 -37.70
N ASN A 626 49.67 -36.85 -38.62
CA ASN A 626 48.48 -36.25 -39.22
C ASN A 626 47.94 -37.02 -40.43
N TYR A 627 48.61 -38.11 -40.82
CA TYR A 627 48.30 -38.87 -42.02
C TYR A 627 48.11 -40.35 -41.73
N GLN A 628 47.31 -41.00 -42.57
CA GLN A 628 47.13 -42.45 -42.61
C GLN A 628 47.39 -42.95 -44.03
N LEU A 629 47.83 -44.20 -44.20
CA LEU A 629 48.00 -44.78 -45.53
C LEU A 629 46.68 -45.39 -46.01
N SER A 630 46.41 -45.31 -47.32
CA SER A 630 45.32 -46.06 -47.94
C SER A 630 45.56 -47.56 -47.75
N ALA A 631 44.51 -48.29 -47.40
CA ALA A 631 44.53 -49.74 -47.22
C ALA A 631 44.94 -50.49 -48.51
#